data_AF-A0A522AX01-F1
#
_entry.id   AF-A0A522AX01-F1
#
_cell.length_a   1.000
_cell.length_b   1.000
_cell.length_c   1.000
_cell.angle_alpha   90.00
_cell.angle_beta   90.00
_cell.angle_gamma   90.00
#
_symmetry.space_group_name_H-M   'P 1'
#
loop_
_entity.id
_entity.type
_entity.pdbx_description
1 polymer ?
#
loop_
_entity_poly.entity_id
_entity_poly.type
_entity_poly.pdbx_seq_one_letter_code
_entity_poly.pdbx_strand_id
1 'polypeptide(L)'
;MPARVFRMIVLVACLLGGFFPDIHAGALLPAEPEESLRVDELLDNESRLYLMLYSLNGDGKVDYVTGRHIHEQNRNEFGNPVYYAARFPFFYWWNHTLWVDQEQDGVNGNEVVYQENVDFDRTRYKPCLFNGQPC
;
A
#
# COMPACT_ATOMS: atom_id res chain seq x y z
N MET A 1 -23.87 -51.64 -30.54
CA MET A 1 -24.26 -50.22 -30.72
C MET A 1 -25.36 -49.93 -29.70
N PRO A 2 -25.34 -48.88 -28.86
CA PRO A 2 -24.46 -47.70 -28.80
C PRO A 2 -23.84 -47.48 -27.39
N ALA A 3 -22.57 -47.84 -27.19
CA ALA A 3 -21.82 -47.53 -25.97
C ALA A 3 -20.69 -46.51 -26.21
N ARG A 4 -20.75 -45.77 -27.33
CA ARG A 4 -19.67 -44.88 -27.80
C ARG A 4 -20.04 -43.39 -27.80
N VAL A 5 -21.30 -43.05 -27.51
CA VAL A 5 -21.77 -41.65 -27.55
C VAL A 5 -21.54 -40.92 -26.23
N PHE A 6 -21.42 -41.64 -25.11
CA PHE A 6 -21.33 -41.03 -23.78
C PHE A 6 -19.94 -40.50 -23.39
N ARG A 7 -18.88 -40.89 -24.11
CA ARG A 7 -17.50 -40.47 -23.81
C ARG A 7 -17.08 -39.15 -24.47
N MET A 8 -17.86 -38.63 -25.42
CA MET A 8 -17.51 -37.41 -26.17
C MET A 8 -18.18 -36.14 -25.63
N ILE A 9 -19.12 -36.25 -24.69
CA ILE A 9 -19.80 -35.09 -24.10
C ILE A 9 -19.06 -34.55 -22.86
N VAL A 10 -18.24 -35.37 -22.20
CA VAL A 10 -17.51 -34.96 -20.98
C VAL A 10 -16.23 -34.15 -21.29
N LEU A 11 -15.74 -34.17 -22.54
CA LEU A 11 -14.48 -33.52 -22.92
C LEU A 11 -14.64 -32.14 -23.58
N VAL A 12 -15.86 -31.68 -23.82
CA VAL A 12 -16.14 -30.38 -24.49
C VAL A 12 -16.63 -29.31 -23.51
N ALA A 13 -17.15 -29.70 -22.34
CA ALA A 13 -17.65 -28.75 -21.34
C ALA A 13 -16.55 -28.06 -20.50
N CYS A 14 -15.30 -28.55 -20.55
CA CYS A 14 -14.15 -27.90 -19.89
C CYS A 14 -13.54 -26.74 -20.69
N LEU A 15 -14.01 -26.47 -21.91
CA LEU A 15 -13.45 -25.43 -22.79
C LEU A 15 -14.33 -24.16 -22.91
N LEU A 16 -15.47 -24.09 -22.19
CA LEU A 16 -16.45 -23.00 -22.33
C LEU A 16 -17.08 -22.55 -20.99
N GLY A 17 -16.34 -22.63 -19.88
CA GLY A 17 -16.92 -22.35 -18.56
C GLY A 17 -15.97 -21.60 -17.64
N GLY A 18 -15.79 -20.30 -17.90
CA GLY A 18 -15.30 -19.35 -16.90
C GLY A 18 -13.78 -19.17 -16.89
N PHE A 19 -13.28 -18.38 -17.84
CA PHE A 19 -12.40 -17.30 -17.40
C PHE A 19 -13.20 -16.56 -16.32
N PHE A 20 -12.83 -16.73 -15.05
CA PHE A 20 -13.22 -15.73 -14.07
C PHE A 20 -12.46 -14.48 -14.51
N PRO A 21 -13.11 -13.42 -15.04
CA PRO A 21 -12.52 -12.13 -14.79
C PRO A 21 -12.42 -12.06 -13.27
N ASP A 22 -11.23 -11.80 -12.74
CA ASP A 22 -11.14 -11.24 -11.39
C ASP A 22 -12.05 -10.01 -11.42
N ILE A 23 -13.27 -10.19 -10.94
CA ILE A 23 -14.17 -9.11 -10.61
C ILE A 23 -13.38 -8.37 -9.54
N HIS A 24 -12.65 -7.33 -9.95
CA HIS A 24 -12.19 -6.28 -9.09
C HIS A 24 -13.46 -5.59 -8.59
N ALA A 25 -14.19 -6.26 -7.70
CA ALA A 25 -15.12 -5.64 -6.80
C ALA A 25 -14.26 -4.60 -6.10
N GLY A 26 -14.44 -3.32 -6.45
CA GLY A 26 -13.57 -2.22 -6.04
C GLY A 26 -13.13 -2.44 -4.61
N ALA A 27 -11.89 -2.89 -4.45
CA ALA A 27 -11.45 -3.44 -3.19
C ALA A 27 -11.40 -2.25 -2.24
N LEU A 28 -12.29 -2.24 -1.26
CA LEU A 28 -12.35 -1.18 -0.27
C LEU A 28 -10.97 -1.11 0.39
N LEU A 29 -10.39 0.09 0.42
CA LEU A 29 -9.15 0.34 1.13
C LEU A 29 -9.30 -0.16 2.58
N PRO A 30 -8.45 -1.09 3.05
CA PRO A 30 -8.55 -1.56 4.43
C PRO A 30 -8.12 -0.46 5.39
N ALA A 31 -8.56 -0.55 6.64
CA ALA A 31 -8.17 0.39 7.69
C ALA A 31 -6.65 0.42 7.89
N GLU A 32 -6.13 1.55 8.39
CA GLU A 32 -4.71 1.68 8.70
C GLU A 32 -4.27 0.57 9.69
N PRO A 33 -3.20 -0.19 9.37
CA PRO A 33 -2.76 -1.30 10.20
C PRO A 33 -2.22 -0.85 11.55
N GLU A 34 -2.22 -1.77 12.51
CA GLU A 34 -1.55 -1.57 13.80
C GLU A 34 -0.02 -1.51 13.66
N GLU A 35 0.62 -0.82 14.60
CA GLU A 35 2.06 -0.59 14.63
C GLU A 35 2.89 -1.89 14.69
N SER A 36 2.35 -2.98 15.26
CA SER A 36 2.98 -4.31 15.29
C SER A 36 3.22 -4.92 13.90
N LEU A 37 2.47 -4.49 12.88
CA LEU A 37 2.64 -4.95 11.50
C LEU A 37 3.60 -4.06 10.71
N ARG A 38 4.11 -2.98 11.31
CA ARG A 38 5.07 -2.08 10.67
C ARG A 38 6.43 -2.75 10.60
N VAL A 39 6.95 -2.87 9.39
CA VAL A 39 8.24 -3.51 9.12
C VAL A 39 9.35 -2.51 8.86
N ASP A 40 9.01 -1.29 8.43
CA ASP A 40 9.98 -0.26 8.13
C ASP A 40 9.34 1.14 8.10
N GLU A 41 10.20 2.15 8.10
CA GLU A 41 9.84 3.57 8.04
C GLU A 41 10.78 4.31 7.09
N LEU A 42 10.23 5.16 6.23
CA LEU A 42 11.02 6.00 5.33
C LEU A 42 10.69 7.45 5.56
N LEU A 43 11.74 8.25 5.74
CA LEU A 43 11.64 9.70 5.87
C LEU A 43 12.23 10.34 4.62
N ASP A 44 11.38 10.97 3.81
CA ASP A 44 11.81 11.80 2.69
C ASP A 44 11.76 13.27 3.10
N ASN A 45 12.93 13.84 3.35
CA ASN A 45 13.05 15.23 3.79
C ASN A 45 12.80 16.23 2.67
N GLU A 46 13.03 15.85 1.40
CA GLU A 46 12.81 16.74 0.25
C GLU A 46 11.32 16.94 0.02
N SER A 47 10.55 15.85 0.01
CA SER A 47 9.09 15.91 -0.15
C SER A 47 8.34 16.13 1.17
N ARG A 48 9.05 16.19 2.31
CA ARG A 48 8.51 16.25 3.67
C ARG A 48 7.48 15.16 3.93
N LEU A 49 7.82 13.93 3.54
CA LEU A 49 6.98 12.76 3.72
C LEU A 49 7.57 11.80 4.74
N TYR A 50 6.69 11.26 5.56
CA TYR A 50 6.97 10.16 6.45
C TYR A 50 6.11 8.97 6.05
N LEU A 51 6.76 7.89 5.62
CA LEU A 51 6.11 6.69 5.14
C LEU A 51 6.25 5.58 6.17
N MET A 52 5.15 4.89 6.43
CA MET A 52 5.13 3.69 7.25
C MET A 52 4.84 2.50 6.34
N LEU A 53 5.70 1.50 6.39
CA LEU A 53 5.64 0.32 5.53
C LEU A 53 5.21 -0.88 6.38
N TYR A 54 4.16 -1.56 5.96
CA TYR A 54 3.52 -2.64 6.70
C TYR A 54 3.57 -3.96 5.92
N SER A 55 3.60 -5.06 6.67
CA SER A 55 3.39 -6.43 6.17
C SER A 55 2.15 -6.98 6.85
N LEU A 56 1.00 -6.93 6.17
CA LEU A 56 -0.29 -7.36 6.71
C LEU A 56 -0.30 -8.86 7.03
N ASN A 57 0.48 -9.64 6.29
CA ASN A 57 0.61 -11.08 6.48
C ASN A 57 1.70 -11.47 7.51
N GLY A 58 2.48 -10.50 8.01
CA GLY A 58 3.56 -10.74 8.96
C GLY A 58 4.75 -11.53 8.38
N ASP A 59 4.88 -11.59 7.05
CA ASP A 59 5.94 -12.30 6.35
C ASP A 59 7.17 -11.40 6.06
N GLY A 60 7.11 -10.14 6.49
CA GLY A 60 8.16 -9.14 6.26
C GLY A 60 8.11 -8.49 4.88
N LYS A 61 7.21 -8.93 3.99
CA LYS A 61 7.01 -8.30 2.69
C LYS A 61 6.06 -7.13 2.81
N VAL A 62 6.46 -5.99 2.24
CA VAL A 62 5.63 -4.78 2.23
C VAL A 62 4.45 -4.97 1.26
N ASP A 63 3.24 -4.89 1.79
CA ASP A 63 1.97 -5.01 1.05
C ASP A 63 0.97 -3.90 1.38
N TYR A 64 1.30 -3.00 2.33
CA TYR A 64 0.54 -1.80 2.64
C TYR A 64 1.49 -0.66 3.04
N VAL A 65 1.26 0.55 2.54
CA VAL A 65 2.07 1.74 2.86
C VAL A 65 1.16 2.92 3.14
N THR A 66 1.47 3.68 4.19
CA THR A 66 0.89 5.00 4.43
C THR A 66 1.92 6.08 4.21
N GLY A 67 1.50 7.24 3.70
CA GLY A 67 2.34 8.43 3.64
C GLY A 67 1.68 9.60 4.34
N ARG A 68 2.43 10.26 5.23
CA ARG A 68 2.00 11.42 6.02
C ARG A 68 2.88 12.61 5.71
N HIS A 69 2.29 13.80 5.69
CA HIS A 69 3.07 15.02 5.64
C HIS A 69 3.77 15.27 6.98
N ILE A 70 4.98 15.80 6.91
CA ILE A 70 5.68 16.34 8.07
C ILE A 70 5.33 17.83 8.13
N HIS A 71 4.77 18.28 9.25
CA HIS A 71 4.44 19.68 9.46
C HIS A 71 5.62 20.44 10.07
N GLU A 72 6.24 19.87 11.10
CA GLU A 72 7.32 20.51 11.85
C GLU A 72 8.55 19.61 11.96
N GLN A 73 9.71 20.26 11.98
CA GLN A 73 10.98 19.62 12.28
C GLN A 73 11.68 20.45 13.35
N ASN A 74 11.98 19.82 14.46
CA ASN A 74 12.69 20.41 15.58
C ASN A 74 13.94 19.59 15.90
N ARG A 75 14.73 20.06 16.87
CA ARG A 75 15.81 19.27 17.49
C ARG A 75 15.53 19.15 18.98
N ASN A 76 15.75 17.97 19.54
CA ASN A 76 15.69 17.80 20.99
C ASN A 76 16.96 18.37 21.66
N GLU A 77 17.02 18.29 22.99
CA GLU A 77 18.14 18.79 23.81
C GLU A 77 19.51 18.16 23.45
N PHE A 78 19.49 16.99 22.81
CA PHE A 78 20.69 16.26 22.37
C PHE A 78 21.06 16.55 20.91
N GLY A 79 20.33 17.45 20.24
CA GLY A 79 20.54 17.80 18.84
C GLY A 79 19.95 16.82 17.83
N ASN A 80 19.24 15.77 18.27
CA ASN A 80 18.60 14.80 17.38
C ASN A 80 17.37 15.43 16.72
N PRO A 81 17.15 15.18 15.42
CA PRO A 81 15.96 15.69 14.75
C PRO A 81 14.70 15.01 15.30
N VAL A 82 13.65 15.81 15.49
CA VAL A 82 12.31 15.37 15.88
C VAL A 82 11.33 15.86 14.83
N TYR A 83 10.57 14.94 14.25
CA TYR A 83 9.62 15.23 13.19
C TYR A 83 8.19 15.07 13.71
N TYR A 84 7.33 16.03 13.40
CA TYR A 84 5.91 15.97 13.71
C TYR A 84 5.14 15.73 12.42
N ALA A 85 4.65 14.50 12.28
CA ALA A 85 3.85 14.09 11.12
C ALA A 85 2.36 14.33 11.35
N ALA A 86 1.62 14.45 10.25
CA ALA A 86 0.16 14.47 10.24
C ALA A 86 -0.41 13.26 10.98
N ARG A 87 -1.54 13.48 11.66
CA ARG A 87 -2.25 12.41 12.38
C ARG A 87 -2.74 11.32 11.43
N PHE A 88 -3.28 11.72 10.28
CA PHE A 88 -3.82 10.84 9.27
C PHE A 88 -2.95 10.88 8.00
N PRO A 89 -2.83 9.75 7.27
CA PRO A 89 -2.15 9.72 5.99
C PRO A 89 -2.84 10.60 4.93
N PHE A 90 -2.05 11.15 4.00
CA PHE A 90 -2.60 11.80 2.81
C PHE A 90 -2.72 10.83 1.63
N PHE A 91 -1.97 9.72 1.66
CA PHE A 91 -2.15 8.62 0.72
C PHE A 91 -1.92 7.25 1.36
N TYR A 92 -2.45 6.25 0.67
CA TYR A 92 -2.26 4.84 0.96
C TYR A 92 -1.83 4.12 -0.32
N TRP A 93 -0.92 3.18 -0.21
CA TRP A 93 -0.65 2.22 -1.27
C TRP A 93 -1.02 0.83 -0.76
N TRP A 94 -1.94 0.17 -1.47
CA TRP A 94 -2.38 -1.18 -1.14
C TRP A 94 -2.86 -1.88 -2.41
N ASN A 95 -2.55 -3.18 -2.52
CA ASN A 95 -2.95 -4.01 -3.64
C ASN A 95 -2.64 -3.34 -5.00
N HIS A 96 -1.39 -2.88 -5.16
CA HIS A 96 -0.91 -2.18 -6.35
C HIS A 96 -1.72 -0.93 -6.75
N THR A 97 -2.44 -0.33 -5.80
CA THR A 97 -3.28 0.85 -6.02
C THR A 97 -2.90 1.95 -5.06
N LEU A 98 -2.70 3.17 -5.59
CA LEU A 98 -2.47 4.38 -4.82
C LEU A 98 -3.80 5.11 -4.60
N TRP A 99 -4.15 5.28 -3.34
CA TRP A 99 -5.35 5.97 -2.86
C TRP A 99 -4.96 7.28 -2.21
N VAL A 100 -5.77 8.31 -2.37
CA VAL A 100 -5.56 9.62 -1.75
C VAL A 100 -6.73 9.92 -0.82
N ASP A 101 -6.39 10.31 0.40
CA ASP A 101 -7.33 10.87 1.37
C ASP A 101 -7.23 12.40 1.28
N GLN A 102 -8.23 13.00 0.63
CA GLN A 102 -8.28 14.44 0.39
C GLN A 102 -8.64 15.22 1.65
N GLU A 103 -9.38 14.59 2.57
CA GLU A 103 -9.86 15.21 3.80
C GLU A 103 -8.87 14.99 4.97
N GLN A 104 -7.92 14.06 4.81
CA GLN A 104 -6.93 13.65 5.80
C GLN A 104 -7.60 13.30 7.13
N ASP A 105 -8.63 12.48 7.08
CA ASP A 105 -9.40 12.03 8.23
C ASP A 105 -9.36 10.51 8.45
N GLY A 106 -8.50 9.83 7.69
CA GLY A 106 -8.25 8.40 7.82
C GLY A 106 -9.28 7.57 7.05
N VAL A 107 -8.97 6.28 6.87
CA VAL A 107 -9.80 5.36 6.08
C VAL A 107 -11.27 5.35 6.52
N ASN A 108 -12.12 6.03 5.75
CA ASN A 108 -13.54 6.17 6.05
C ASN A 108 -14.46 5.89 4.83
N GLY A 109 -13.88 5.67 3.65
CA GLY A 109 -14.58 5.40 2.40
C GLY A 109 -14.74 6.60 1.47
N ASN A 110 -14.25 7.78 1.83
CA ASN A 110 -14.16 8.96 0.95
C ASN A 110 -12.88 8.96 0.08
N GLU A 111 -11.97 7.99 0.28
CA GLU A 111 -10.68 7.97 -0.40
C GLU A 111 -10.83 7.70 -1.90
N VAL A 112 -10.03 8.41 -2.69
CA VAL A 112 -10.09 8.32 -4.14
C VAL A 112 -8.89 7.56 -4.69
N VAL A 113 -9.15 6.70 -5.68
CA VAL A 113 -8.08 6.07 -6.45
C VAL A 113 -7.35 7.16 -7.26
N TYR A 114 -6.07 7.33 -7.00
CA TYR A 114 -5.19 8.19 -7.79
C TYR A 114 -4.58 7.44 -8.96
N GLN A 115 -4.10 6.21 -8.72
CA GLN A 115 -3.46 5.39 -9.73
C GLN A 115 -3.54 3.90 -9.40
N GLU A 116 -3.89 3.08 -10.38
CA GLU A 116 -3.90 1.61 -10.28
C GLU A 116 -2.65 1.01 -10.96
N ASN A 117 -2.39 -0.27 -10.68
CA ASN A 117 -1.29 -1.06 -11.27
C ASN A 117 0.09 -0.42 -11.06
N VAL A 118 0.31 0.15 -9.88
CA VAL A 118 1.59 0.75 -9.50
C VAL A 118 2.28 -0.10 -8.46
N ASP A 119 3.53 -0.47 -8.73
CA ASP A 119 4.38 -1.12 -7.74
C ASP A 119 4.99 -0.09 -6.80
N PHE A 120 5.05 -0.44 -5.51
CA PHE A 120 5.76 0.36 -4.54
C PHE A 120 7.27 0.20 -4.70
N ASP A 121 7.93 1.31 -5.02
CA ASP A 121 9.38 1.36 -5.20
C ASP A 121 9.99 2.27 -4.13
N ARG A 122 10.60 1.62 -3.14
CA ARG A 122 11.29 2.27 -2.02
C ARG A 122 12.42 3.19 -2.47
N THR A 123 13.05 2.92 -3.62
CA THR A 123 14.23 3.66 -4.09
C THR A 123 13.90 5.05 -4.60
N ARG A 124 12.61 5.35 -4.81
CA ARG A 124 12.14 6.69 -5.21
C ARG A 124 12.21 7.71 -4.09
N TYR A 125 12.21 7.25 -2.84
CA TYR A 125 12.26 8.11 -1.67
C TYR A 125 13.71 8.32 -1.26
N LYS A 126 14.03 9.52 -0.77
CA LYS A 126 15.38 9.87 -0.31
C LYS A 126 15.47 9.75 1.21
N PRO A 127 15.75 8.55 1.77
CA PRO A 127 16.00 8.42 3.19
C PRO A 127 17.25 9.22 3.54
N CYS A 128 17.12 10.22 4.40
CA CYS A 128 18.30 10.88 4.94
C CYS A 128 18.97 9.91 5.92
N LEU A 129 20.25 9.60 5.70
CA LEU A 129 21.02 8.78 6.62
C LEU A 129 21.08 9.49 7.98
N PHE A 130 20.80 8.75 9.06
CA PHE A 130 20.95 9.25 10.43
C PHE A 130 22.33 9.91 10.61
N ASN A 131 22.39 11.04 11.32
CA ASN A 131 23.59 11.85 11.65
C ASN A 131 23.98 13.00 10.69
N GLY A 132 23.02 13.65 10.04
CA GLY A 132 23.27 14.96 9.41
C GLY A 132 24.19 14.91 8.19
N GLN A 133 24.33 13.73 7.57
CA GLN A 133 24.86 13.65 6.22
C GLN A 133 23.85 14.30 5.27
N PRO A 134 24.32 15.11 4.29
CA PRO A 134 23.43 15.71 3.32
C PRO A 134 22.70 14.61 2.53
N CYS A 135 21.39 14.76 2.46
CA CYS A 135 20.61 14.36 1.31
C CYS A 135 20.87 15.44 0.20
#